data_AF-A0A7J7SU42-F1
#
_entry.id   AF-A0A7J7SU42-F1
#
_cell.length_a   1.000
_cell.length_b   1.000
_cell.length_c   1.000
_cell.angle_alpha   90.00
_cell.angle_beta   90.00
_cell.angle_gamma   90.00
#
_symmetry.space_group_name_H-M   'P 1'
#
loop_
_entity.id
_entity.type
_entity.pdbx_description
1 polymer ?
#
loop_
_entity_poly.entity_id
_entity_poly.type
_entity_poly.pdbx_seq_one_letter_code
_entity_poly.pdbx_strand_id
1 'polypeptide(L)'
;MVERFNDDFIETRRRALNKFLNRIADHPTLTFSEDFKVFLTAQAGELSSHKKQGPGLLSKVGQTVRAVALSMRGVRSRPEEFTEMNDFIETFSQKINLIDKISQRIYKEERGT
;
A
#
# COMPACT_ATOMS: atom_id res chain seq x y z
N MET A 1 -10.12 -20.22 -3.64
CA MET A 1 -9.74 -19.50 -4.89
C MET A 1 -10.61 -18.26 -4.94
N VAL A 2 -10.04 -17.05 -5.00
CA VAL A 2 -10.87 -15.84 -5.13
C VAL A 2 -11.50 -15.86 -6.52
N GLU A 3 -12.82 -15.86 -6.59
CA GLU A 3 -13.54 -15.78 -7.85
C GLU A 3 -13.34 -14.39 -8.46
N ARG A 4 -12.42 -14.31 -9.43
CA ARG A 4 -11.94 -13.04 -10.00
C ARG A 4 -13.03 -12.23 -10.71
N PHE A 5 -14.16 -12.86 -11.02
CA PHE A 5 -15.29 -12.28 -11.74
C PHE A 5 -16.58 -12.22 -10.90
N ASN A 6 -16.51 -12.54 -9.61
CA ASN A 6 -17.64 -12.36 -8.71
C ASN A 6 -17.89 -10.85 -8.51
N ASP A 7 -19.16 -10.43 -8.58
CA ASP A 7 -19.56 -9.02 -8.46
C ASP A 7 -19.09 -8.38 -7.15
N ASP A 8 -19.15 -9.10 -6.02
CA ASP A 8 -18.67 -8.61 -4.72
C ASP A 8 -17.16 -8.35 -4.74
N PHE A 9 -16.41 -9.24 -5.40
CA PHE A 9 -14.97 -9.08 -5.56
C PHE A 9 -14.65 -7.89 -6.47
N ILE A 10 -15.33 -7.76 -7.61
CA ILE A 10 -15.14 -6.65 -8.55
C ILE A 10 -15.48 -5.32 -7.89
N GLU A 11 -16.58 -5.25 -7.15
CA GLU A 11 -17.01 -4.03 -6.46
C GLU A 11 -16.06 -3.65 -5.32
N THR A 12 -15.62 -4.63 -4.53
CA THR A 12 -14.59 -4.42 -3.50
C THR A 12 -13.30 -3.89 -4.12
N ARG A 13 -12.86 -4.49 -5.23
CA ARG A 13 -11.67 -4.06 -5.95
C ARG A 13 -11.82 -2.64 -6.49
N ARG A 14 -12.96 -2.30 -7.10
CA ARG A 14 -13.25 -0.96 -7.62
C ARG A 14 -13.18 0.09 -6.51
N ARG A 15 -13.81 -0.17 -5.37
CA ARG A 15 -13.78 0.74 -4.19
C ARG A 15 -12.37 0.91 -3.64
N ALA A 16 -11.63 -0.17 -3.50
CA ALA A 16 -10.25 -0.14 -2.99
C ALA A 16 -9.32 0.66 -3.92
N LEU A 17 -9.41 0.44 -5.23
CA LEU A 17 -8.64 1.19 -6.23
C LEU A 17 -8.99 2.68 -6.22
N ASN A 18 -10.28 3.03 -6.18
CA ASN A 18 -10.70 4.43 -6.09
C ASN A 18 -10.16 5.12 -4.83
N LYS A 19 -10.28 4.46 -3.67
CA LYS A 19 -9.74 4.98 -2.40
C LYS A 19 -8.21 5.14 -2.46
N PHE A 20 -7.51 4.21 -3.10
CA PHE A 20 -6.07 4.26 -3.28
C PHE A 20 -5.65 5.45 -4.17
N LEU A 21 -6.31 5.64 -5.32
CA LEU A 21 -6.00 6.74 -6.23
C LEU A 21 -6.23 8.10 -5.55
N ASN A 22 -7.35 8.26 -4.84
CA ASN A 22 -7.62 9.51 -4.12
C ASN A 22 -6.59 9.76 -3.02
N ARG A 23 -6.18 8.74 -2.26
CA ARG A 23 -5.12 8.88 -1.25
C ARG A 23 -3.79 9.34 -1.84
N ILE A 24 -3.43 8.88 -3.03
CA ILE A 24 -2.22 9.34 -3.71
C ILE A 24 -2.39 10.79 -4.19
N ALA A 25 -3.53 11.11 -4.81
CA ALA A 25 -3.83 12.45 -5.30
C ALA A 25 -3.85 13.50 -4.18
N ASP A 26 -4.38 13.16 -3.00
CA ASP A 26 -4.50 14.05 -1.85
C ASP A 26 -3.19 14.18 -1.05
N HIS A 27 -2.22 13.28 -1.26
CA HIS A 27 -1.00 13.27 -0.47
C HIS A 27 0.01 14.30 -1.01
N PRO A 28 0.55 15.20 -0.16
CA PRO A 28 1.38 16.33 -0.59
C PRO A 28 2.66 15.94 -1.32
N THR A 29 3.24 14.77 -1.04
CA THR A 29 4.41 14.26 -1.78
C THR A 29 4.03 13.36 -2.97
N LEU A 30 3.14 12.39 -2.78
CA LEU A 30 2.86 11.36 -3.78
C LEU A 30 2.09 11.89 -5.00
N THR A 31 1.30 12.97 -4.82
CA THR A 31 0.55 13.62 -5.90
C THR A 31 1.44 14.11 -7.04
N PHE A 32 2.69 14.47 -6.73
CA PHE A 32 3.65 14.97 -7.71
C PHE A 32 4.45 13.86 -8.41
N SER A 33 4.20 12.58 -8.07
CA SER A 33 4.88 11.44 -8.70
C SER A 33 4.65 11.42 -10.21
N GLU A 34 5.74 11.34 -10.98
CA GLU A 34 5.66 11.27 -12.43
C GLU A 34 4.96 10.01 -12.91
N ASP A 35 5.23 8.87 -12.26
CA ASP A 35 4.54 7.60 -12.52
C ASP A 35 3.02 7.74 -12.32
N PHE A 36 2.59 8.51 -11.30
CA PHE A 36 1.18 8.72 -11.03
C PHE A 36 0.51 9.59 -12.10
N LYS A 37 1.18 10.67 -12.54
CA LYS A 37 0.70 11.51 -13.63
C LYS A 37 0.58 10.72 -14.93
N VAL A 38 1.65 10.05 -15.34
CA VAL A 38 1.68 9.21 -16.54
C VAL A 38 0.59 8.13 -16.47
N PHE A 39 0.42 7.48 -15.31
CA PHE A 39 -0.63 6.48 -15.11
C PHE A 39 -2.04 7.04 -15.36
N LEU A 40 -2.29 8.30 -14.99
CA LEU A 40 -3.60 8.94 -15.16
C LEU A 40 -3.79 9.62 -16.54
N THR A 41 -2.73 10.10 -17.17
CA THR A 41 -2.84 10.98 -18.36
C THR A 41 -2.31 10.39 -19.65
N ALA A 42 -1.43 9.39 -19.60
CA ALA A 42 -0.81 8.86 -20.82
C ALA A 42 -1.82 8.09 -21.68
N GLN A 43 -1.70 8.22 -22.99
CA GLN A 43 -2.53 7.45 -23.91
C GLN A 43 -2.11 5.97 -23.88
N ALA A 44 -3.04 5.06 -24.17
CA ALA A 44 -2.82 3.61 -24.01
C ALA A 44 -1.55 3.08 -24.72
N GLY A 45 -1.13 3.70 -25.84
CA GLY A 45 0.11 3.35 -26.55
C GLY A 45 1.39 3.80 -25.83
N GLU A 46 1.34 4.91 -25.09
CA GLU A 46 2.49 5.56 -24.45
C GLU A 46 2.86 4.89 -23.12
N LEU A 47 1.88 4.29 -22.43
CA LEU A 47 2.05 3.66 -21.13
C LEU A 47 3.15 2.58 -21.12
N SER A 48 3.26 1.84 -22.22
CA SER A 48 4.23 0.75 -22.38
C SER A 48 5.69 1.21 -22.46
N SER A 49 5.91 2.43 -22.96
CA SER A 49 7.23 3.05 -23.09
C SER A 49 7.73 3.57 -21.74
N HIS A 50 6.83 4.15 -20.94
CA HIS A 50 7.16 4.65 -19.60
C HIS A 50 7.44 3.54 -18.59
N LYS A 51 6.74 2.39 -18.68
CA LYS A 51 7.00 1.22 -17.82
C LYS A 51 8.44 0.70 -17.88
N LYS A 52 9.15 0.93 -18.99
CA LYS A 52 10.53 0.46 -19.23
C LYS A 52 11.61 1.36 -18.63
N GLN A 53 11.26 2.53 -18.09
CA GLN A 53 12.21 3.50 -17.52
C GLN A 53 12.48 3.30 -16.02
N GLY A 54 11.91 2.28 -15.38
CA GLY A 54 12.22 1.97 -13.97
C GLY A 54 13.70 1.62 -13.77
N PRO A 55 14.29 1.91 -12.59
CA PRO A 55 15.70 1.63 -12.32
C PRO A 55 16.01 0.15 -12.57
N GLY A 56 16.96 -0.09 -13.48
CA GLY A 56 17.37 -1.44 -13.89
C GLY A 56 17.79 -2.30 -12.69
N LEU A 57 17.70 -3.62 -12.83
CA LEU A 57 17.97 -4.58 -11.75
C LEU A 57 19.33 -4.34 -11.05
N LEU A 58 20.33 -3.86 -11.78
CA LEU A 58 21.66 -3.53 -11.25
C LEU A 58 21.64 -2.36 -10.25
N SER A 59 20.79 -1.36 -10.45
CA SER A 59 20.62 -0.22 -9.54
C SER A 59 20.03 -0.66 -8.20
N LYS A 60 19.11 -1.64 -8.22
CA LYS A 60 18.50 -2.19 -7.00
C LYS A 60 19.52 -2.98 -6.18
N VAL A 61 20.39 -3.75 -6.83
CA VAL A 61 21.48 -4.48 -6.16
C VAL A 61 22.44 -3.53 -5.45
N GLY A 62 22.82 -2.42 -6.08
CA GLY A 62 23.69 -1.41 -5.47
C GLY A 62 23.08 -0.77 -4.21
N GLN A 63 21.77 -0.54 -4.20
CA GLN A 63 21.05 -0.04 -3.02
C GLN A 63 20.96 -1.11 -1.91
N THR A 64 20.70 -2.38 -2.27
CA THR A 64 20.67 -3.49 -1.30
C THR A 64 22.02 -3.70 -0.64
N VAL A 65 23.12 -3.71 -1.41
CA VAL A 65 24.48 -3.87 -0.86
C VAL A 65 24.83 -2.71 0.07
N ARG A 66 24.44 -1.48 -0.27
CA ARG A 66 24.62 -0.31 0.61
C ARG A 66 23.81 -0.44 1.90
N ALA A 67 22.55 -0.87 1.81
CA ALA A 67 21.69 -1.07 2.98
C ALA A 67 22.24 -2.16 3.93
N VAL A 68 22.75 -3.27 3.38
CA VAL A 68 23.37 -4.36 4.16
C VAL A 68 24.72 -3.93 4.75
N ALA A 69 25.54 -3.19 4.01
CA ALA A 69 26.80 -2.65 4.56
C ALA A 69 26.56 -1.64 5.70
N LEU A 70 25.48 -0.86 5.62
CA LEU A 70 25.06 0.04 6.69
C LEU A 70 24.53 -0.71 7.91
N SER A 71 23.83 -1.83 7.75
CA SER A 71 23.36 -2.64 8.87
C SER A 71 24.49 -3.41 9.57
N MET A 72 25.56 -3.77 8.84
CA MET A 72 26.76 -4.41 9.40
C MET A 72 27.66 -3.45 10.19
N ARG A 73 27.56 -2.13 9.97
CA ARG A 73 28.39 -1.11 10.66
C ARG A 73 27.93 -0.76 12.08
N GLY A 74 27.11 -1.62 12.68
CA GLY A 74 26.50 -1.40 13.99
C GLY A 74 25.14 -0.76 13.82
N VAL A 75 24.13 -1.40 14.40
CA VAL A 75 22.78 -0.86 14.54
C VAL A 75 22.92 0.45 15.30
N ARG A 76 22.88 1.60 14.62
CA ARG A 76 22.33 2.79 15.27
C ARG A 76 20.97 2.32 15.77
N SER A 77 20.80 2.26 17.08
CA SER A 77 19.53 1.88 17.71
C SER A 77 18.42 2.53 16.91
N ARG A 78 17.47 1.71 16.42
CA ARG A 78 16.29 2.23 15.72
C ARG A 78 15.75 3.39 16.55
N PRO A 79 15.58 4.60 15.97
CA PRO A 79 15.16 5.74 16.76
C PRO A 79 13.86 5.41 17.51
N GLU A 80 13.77 5.87 18.76
CA GLU A 80 12.69 5.53 19.68
C GLU A 80 11.32 5.88 19.09
N GLU A 81 11.23 6.97 18.32
CA GLU A 81 10.01 7.42 17.66
C GLU A 81 9.48 6.37 16.68
N PHE A 82 10.36 5.61 16.01
CA PHE A 82 9.94 4.51 15.14
C PHE A 82 9.50 3.28 15.92
N THR A 83 9.99 3.08 17.14
CA THR A 83 9.55 2.00 18.03
C THR A 83 8.15 2.31 18.55
N GLU A 84 7.97 3.51 19.14
CA GLU A 84 6.67 4.00 19.62
C GLU A 84 5.60 3.98 18.51
N MET A 85 5.96 4.38 17.30
CA MET A 85 5.06 4.34 16.16
C MET A 85 4.62 2.90 15.81
N ASN A 86 5.49 1.89 15.93
CA ASN A 86 5.02 0.51 15.69
C ASN A 86 4.08 0.05 16.80
N ASP A 87 4.40 0.35 18.06
CA ASP A 87 3.58 -0.07 19.20
C ASP A 87 2.18 0.52 19.10
N PHE A 88 2.10 1.79 18.66
CA PHE A 88 0.84 2.43 18.31
C PHE A 88 0.13 1.71 17.15
N ILE A 89 0.81 1.45 16.03
CA ILE A 89 0.23 0.79 14.86
C ILE A 89 -0.27 -0.62 15.20
N GLU A 90 0.46 -1.37 16.03
CA GLU A 90 0.08 -2.70 16.49
C GLU A 90 -1.20 -2.62 17.31
N THR A 91 -1.23 -1.75 18.33
CA THR A 91 -2.42 -1.53 19.16
C THR A 91 -3.61 -1.07 18.34
N PHE A 92 -3.40 -0.14 17.41
CA PHE A 92 -4.44 0.36 16.52
C PHE A 92 -5.00 -0.75 15.63
N SER A 93 -4.12 -1.55 15.03
CA SER A 93 -4.50 -2.70 14.19
C SER A 93 -5.33 -3.71 14.99
N GLN A 94 -4.91 -4.06 16.20
CA GLN A 94 -5.66 -4.95 17.08
C GLN A 94 -7.07 -4.42 17.36
N LYS A 95 -7.20 -3.13 17.72
CA LYS A 95 -8.49 -2.49 18.01
C LYS A 95 -9.40 -2.41 16.79
N ILE A 96 -8.87 -2.03 15.63
CA ILE A 96 -9.64 -1.98 14.38
C ILE A 96 -10.13 -3.37 13.96
N ASN A 97 -9.29 -4.40 14.08
CA ASN A 97 -9.70 -5.77 13.77
C ASN A 97 -10.80 -6.26 14.72
N LEU A 98 -10.78 -5.85 16.00
CA LEU A 98 -11.86 -6.15 16.93
C LEU A 98 -13.17 -5.46 16.53
N ILE A 99 -13.10 -4.17 16.15
CA ILE A 99 -14.26 -3.41 15.67
C ILE A 99 -14.85 -4.06 14.41
N ASP A 100 -14.02 -4.48 13.47
CA ASP A 100 -14.47 -5.18 12.26
C ASP A 100 -15.18 -6.50 12.60
N LYS A 101 -14.59 -7.34 13.47
CA LYS A 101 -15.22 -8.58 13.95
C LYS A 101 -16.60 -8.35 14.58
N ILE A 102 -16.73 -7.31 15.41
CA ILE A 102 -18.01 -6.95 16.05
C ILE A 102 -19.00 -6.48 14.99
N SER A 103 -18.57 -5.62 14.06
CA SER A 103 -19.41 -5.11 12.98
C SER A 103 -19.95 -6.24 12.09
N GLN A 104 -19.10 -7.22 11.74
CA GLN A 104 -19.50 -8.40 10.99
C GLN A 104 -20.50 -9.28 11.76
N ARG A 105 -20.34 -9.39 13.09
CA ARG A 105 -21.28 -10.13 13.93
C ARG A 105 -22.65 -9.46 13.95
N ILE A 106 -22.71 -8.16 14.19
CA ILE A 106 -23.95 -7.36 14.17
C ILE A 106 -24.64 -7.50 12.81
N TYR A 107 -23.89 -7.36 11.72
CA TYR A 107 -24.43 -7.49 10.37
C TYR A 107 -25.10 -8.85 10.09
N LYS A 108 -24.57 -9.94 10.65
CA LYS A 108 -25.17 -11.27 10.54
C LYS A 108 -26.43 -11.40 11.40
N GLU A 109 -26.37 -10.93 12.65
CA GLU A 109 -27.50 -10.95 13.58
C GLU A 109 -28.70 -10.16 13.04
N GLU A 110 -28.48 -8.98 12.43
CA GLU A 110 -29.54 -8.16 11.82
C GLU A 110 -30.20 -8.80 10.58
N ARG A 111 -29.51 -9.71 9.89
CA ARG A 111 -30.01 -10.35 8.66
C ARG A 111 -30.67 -11.71 8.88
N GLY A 112 -30.76 -12.19 10.13
CA GLY A 112 -31.44 -13.44 10.46
C GLY A 112 -30.79 -14.69 9.85
N THR A 113 -29.46 -14.67 9.68
CA THR A 113 -28.64 -15.85 9.33
C THR A 113 -27.61 -16.13 10.42
#